data_AF-A0A8X6PN69-F1
#
_entry.id   AF-A0A8X6PN69-F1
#
_cell.length_a   1.000
_cell.length_b   1.000
_cell.length_c   1.000
_cell.angle_alpha   90.00
_cell.angle_beta   90.00
_cell.angle_gamma   90.00
#
_symmetry.space_group_name_H-M   'P 1'
#
loop_
_entity.id
_entity.type
_entity.pdbx_description
1 polymer ?
#
loop_
_entity_poly.entity_id
_entity_poly.type
_entity_poly.pdbx_seq_one_letter_code
_entity_poly.pdbx_strand_id
1 'polypeptide(L)' 'MEKDSHLFDTSDYPKNHVLNNETNKKVLGKMKDELSSSLAVEFVGLKPKMYSLKSVAMEKKTAKGVSKRIIQQQIRHSD' A
#
# COMPACT_ATOMS: atom_id res chain seq x y z
N MET A 1 -18.52 -3.20 4.85
CA MET A 1 -17.28 -3.21 5.65
C MET A 1 -17.53 -3.55 7.11
N GLU A 2 -18.56 -3.01 7.79
CA GLU A 2 -18.83 -3.37 9.21
C GLU A 2 -19.07 -4.87 9.44
N LYS A 3 -19.86 -5.53 8.59
CA LYS A 3 -20.16 -6.98 8.71
C LYS A 3 -18.91 -7.86 8.65
N ASP A 4 -17.90 -7.44 7.90
CA ASP A 4 -16.64 -8.18 7.69
C ASP A 4 -15.47 -7.54 8.45
N SER A 5 -15.75 -6.65 9.40
CA SER A 5 -14.72 -5.92 10.17
C SER A 5 -13.70 -6.85 10.84
N HIS A 6 -14.12 -8.07 11.20
CA HIS A 6 -13.26 -9.11 11.75
C HIS A 6 -12.19 -9.64 10.79
N LEU A 7 -12.28 -9.40 9.47
CA LEU A 7 -11.30 -9.86 8.47
C LEU A 7 -10.22 -8.83 8.16
N PHE A 8 -10.47 -7.56 8.47
CA PHE A 8 -9.60 -6.45 8.08
C PHE A 8 -8.91 -5.80 9.27
N ASP A 9 -7.67 -5.37 9.05
CA ASP A 9 -6.92 -4.50 9.95
C ASP A 9 -7.04 -3.06 9.44
N THR A 10 -7.88 -2.26 10.11
CA THR A 10 -8.11 -0.84 9.81
C THR A 10 -7.47 0.08 10.85
N SER A 11 -6.51 -0.44 11.63
CA SER A 11 -5.84 0.31 12.69
C SER A 11 -4.98 1.47 12.18
N ASP A 12 -4.56 1.41 10.90
CA ASP A 12 -3.77 2.44 10.23
C ASP A 12 -4.61 3.64 9.71
N TYR A 13 -5.94 3.61 9.87
CA TYR A 13 -6.78 4.75 9.50
C TYR A 13 -6.58 5.95 10.44
N PRO A 14 -6.87 7.19 10.02
CA PRO A 14 -6.84 8.34 10.91
C PRO A 14 -7.73 8.10 12.14
N LYS A 15 -7.30 8.55 13.32
CA LYS A 15 -8.07 8.35 14.57
C LYS A 15 -9.49 8.91 14.53
N ASN A 16 -9.73 9.92 13.69
CA ASN A 16 -11.03 10.54 13.51
C ASN A 16 -11.92 9.81 12.49
N HIS A 17 -11.44 8.72 11.89
CA HIS A 17 -12.17 7.97 10.87
C HIS A 17 -13.13 6.97 11.52
N VAL A 18 -14.37 6.91 11.03
CA VAL A 18 -15.45 6.04 11.57
C VAL A 18 -15.07 4.56 11.58
N LEU A 19 -14.20 4.14 10.66
CA LEU A 19 -13.75 2.75 10.53
C LEU A 19 -12.40 2.47 11.20
N ASN A 20 -11.79 3.43 11.92
CA ASN A 20 -10.58 3.14 12.69
C ASN A 20 -10.93 2.13 13.80
N ASN A 21 -10.24 0.99 13.79
CA ASN A 21 -10.40 -0.02 14.81
C ASN A 21 -9.06 -0.72 15.07
N GLU A 22 -8.56 -0.65 16.31
CA GLU A 22 -7.30 -1.29 16.71
C GLU A 22 -7.43 -2.77 17.07
N THR A 23 -8.64 -3.34 17.08
CA THR A 23 -8.90 -4.73 17.51
C THR A 23 -8.12 -5.76 16.70
N ASN A 24 -7.93 -5.54 15.40
CA ASN A 24 -7.24 -6.48 14.49
C ASN A 24 -5.79 -6.08 14.17
N LYS A 25 -5.23 -5.11 14.90
CA LYS A 25 -3.91 -4.55 14.65
C LYS A 25 -2.83 -5.62 14.63
N LYS A 26 -2.18 -5.81 13.48
CA LYS A 26 -1.10 -6.79 13.26
C LYS A 26 -1.48 -8.25 13.54
N VAL A 27 -2.76 -8.59 13.49
CA VAL A 27 -3.23 -9.98 13.63
C VAL A 27 -2.93 -10.74 12.34
N LEU A 28 -2.30 -11.91 12.47
CA LEU A 28 -1.97 -12.76 11.32
C LEU A 28 -3.23 -13.21 10.57
N GLY A 29 -3.14 -13.22 9.24
CA GLY A 29 -4.25 -13.60 8.36
C GLY A 29 -5.33 -12.54 8.17
N LYS A 30 -5.18 -11.34 8.77
CA LYS A 30 -6.07 -10.20 8.52
C LYS A 30 -5.51 -9.34 7.38
N MET A 31 -6.41 -8.86 6.53
CA MET A 31 -6.04 -8.00 5.40
C MET A 31 -5.93 -6.56 5.89
N LYS A 32 -4.76 -5.95 5.73
CA LYS A 32 -4.53 -4.55 6.06
C LYS A 32 -4.60 -3.66 4.82
N ASP A 33 -4.79 -2.36 5.04
CA ASP A 33 -4.55 -1.36 4.02
C ASP A 33 -3.03 -1.12 3.86
N GLU A 34 -2.50 -1.32 2.66
CA GLU A 34 -1.07 -1.14 2.34
C GLU A 34 -0.69 0.31 2.06
N LEU A 35 -1.66 1.18 1.81
CA LEU A 35 -1.43 2.59 1.46
C LEU A 35 -1.67 3.52 2.65
N SER A 36 -1.91 2.99 3.85
CA SER A 36 -2.10 3.78 5.09
C SER A 36 -3.11 4.92 4.89
N SER A 37 -4.25 4.64 4.27
CA SER A 37 -5.29 5.61 3.91
C SER A 37 -4.93 6.61 2.81
N SER A 38 -3.76 6.51 2.18
CA SER A 38 -3.40 7.35 1.05
C SER A 38 -4.04 6.84 -0.24
N LEU A 39 -4.64 7.75 -0.99
CA LEU A 39 -5.25 7.44 -2.28
C LEU A 39 -4.17 7.09 -3.30
N ALA A 40 -4.31 5.93 -3.96
CA ALA A 40 -3.58 5.61 -5.17
C ALA A 40 -4.05 6.52 -6.31
N VAL A 41 -3.11 7.24 -6.92
CA VAL A 41 -3.38 8.19 -8.00
C VAL A 41 -3.15 7.52 -9.35
N GLU A 42 -2.00 6.86 -9.50
CA GLU A 42 -1.57 6.27 -10.76
C GLU A 42 -0.90 4.91 -10.54
N PHE A 43 -1.15 3.97 -11.45
CA PHE A 43 -0.52 2.67 -11.47
C PHE A 43 -0.01 2.34 -12.86
N VAL A 44 1.26 1.94 -12.94
CA VAL A 44 1.91 1.51 -14.18
C VAL A 44 2.43 0.09 -13.98
N GLY A 45 1.89 -0.86 -14.74
CA GLY A 45 2.28 -2.27 -14.71
C GLY A 45 2.97 -2.67 -16.01
N LEU A 46 4.25 -3.04 -15.93
CA LEU A 46 5.03 -3.44 -17.11
C LEU A 46 5.06 -4.97 -17.28
N LYS A 47 5.30 -5.70 -16.18
CA LYS A 47 5.46 -7.16 -16.17
C LYS A 47 5.09 -7.72 -14.79
N PRO A 48 4.81 -9.03 -14.63
CA PRO A 48 4.70 -9.63 -13.31
C PRO A 48 5.88 -9.25 -12.40
N LYS A 49 5.57 -8.67 -11.24
CA LYS A 49 6.53 -8.18 -10.25
C LYS A 49 7.44 -7.03 -10.77
N MET A 50 6.95 -6.28 -11.76
CA MET A 50 7.55 -5.04 -12.26
C MET A 50 6.48 -3.97 -12.47
N TYR A 51 6.37 -3.05 -11.53
CA TYR A 51 5.32 -2.02 -11.51
C TYR A 51 5.74 -0.81 -10.68
N SER A 52 5.06 0.31 -10.93
CA SER A 52 5.15 1.53 -10.15
C SER A 52 3.74 1.96 -9.72
N LEU A 53 3.56 2.22 -8.43
CA LEU A 53 2.32 2.68 -7.83
C LEU A 53 2.58 4.04 -7.18
N LYS A 54 1.89 5.07 -7.66
CA LYS A 54 1.98 6.42 -7.15
C LYS A 54 0.72 6.72 -6.34
N SER A 55 0.93 7.12 -5.10
CA SER A 55 -0.11 7.62 -4.21
C SER A 55 0.15 9.10 -3.93
N VAL A 56 -0.81 9.78 -3.29
CA VAL A 56 -0.67 11.19 -2.89
C VAL A 56 0.55 11.40 -1.97
N ALA A 57 0.87 10.43 -1.12
CA ALA A 57 1.92 10.56 -0.11
C ALA A 57 3.23 9.86 -0.49
N MET A 58 3.16 8.79 -1.29
CA MET A 58 4.32 7.93 -1.56
C MET A 58 4.32 7.32 -2.96
N GLU A 59 5.51 6.97 -3.43
CA GLU A 59 5.70 6.19 -4.65
C GLU A 59 6.31 4.82 -4.28
N LYS A 60 5.63 3.75 -4.68
CA LYS A 60 6.07 2.37 -4.48
C LYS A 60 6.46 1.75 -5.80
N LYS A 61 7.76 1.49 -5.95
CA LYS A 61 8.35 0.84 -7.13
C LYS A 61 8.77 -0.59 -6.79
N THR A 62 8.40 -1.52 -7.66
CA THR A 62 8.81 -2.92 -7.57
C THR A 62 9.38 -3.35 -8.91
N ALA A 63 10.59 -3.90 -8.92
CA ALA A 63 11.19 -4.51 -10.11
C ALA A 63 11.99 -5.74 -9.70
N LYS A 64 11.43 -6.93 -9.94
CA LYS A 64 12.10 -8.19 -9.59
C LYS A 64 13.40 -8.36 -10.38
N GLY A 65 14.48 -8.70 -9.67
CA GLY A 65 15.80 -8.92 -10.25
C GLY A 65 16.67 -7.65 -10.35
N VAL A 66 16.11 -6.48 -10.05
CA VAL A 66 16.84 -5.22 -9.98
C VAL A 66 17.19 -4.91 -8.53
N SER A 67 18.38 -4.37 -8.28
CA SER A 67 18.79 -4.01 -6.93
C SER A 67 17.93 -2.86 -6.39
N LYS A 68 17.59 -2.91 -5.09
CA LYS A 68 16.77 -1.87 -4.45
C LYS A 68 17.39 -0.47 -4.58
N ARG A 69 18.71 -0.37 -4.53
CA ARG A 69 19.44 0.89 -4.70
C ARG A 69 19.21 1.50 -6.08
N ILE A 70 19.27 0.70 -7.13
CA ILE A 70 18.99 1.15 -8.50
C ILE A 70 17.54 1.60 -8.64
N ILE A 71 16.59 0.82 -8.10
CA ILE A 71 15.15 1.16 -8.14
C ILE A 71 14.88 2.52 -7.46
N GLN A 72 15.57 2.83 -6.36
CA GLN A 72 15.38 4.08 -5.65
C GLN A 72 16.07 5.28 -6.33
N GLN A 73 17.26 5.06 -6.92
CA GLN A 73 18.09 6.14 -7.45
C GLN A 73 17.83 6.46 -8.92
N GLN A 74 17.47 5.47 -9.73
CA GLN A 74 17.44 5.61 -11.19
C GLN A 74 16.06 5.43 -11.82
N ILE A 75 15.14 4.67 -11.20
CA ILE A 75 13.81 4.43 -11.75
C ILE A 75 12.83 5.45 -11.17
N ARG A 76 12.07 6.15 -12.01
CA ARG A 76 11.00 7.08 -11.62
C ARG A 76 9.67 6.61 -12.18
N HIS A 77 8.58 7.06 -11.57
CA HIS A 77 7.23 6.79 -12.09
C HIS A 77 6.94 7.52 -13.41
N SER A 78 7.66 8.61 -13.70
CA SER A 78 7.49 9.43 -14.91
C SER A 78 8.31 8.97 -16.10
N ASP A 79 9.19 7.97 -15.92
CA ASP A 79 10.06 7.46 -16.98
C ASP A 79 9.30 6.61 -18.01
#